data_AF-A0A6I5NNZ1-F1
#
_entry.id   AF-A0A6I5NNZ1-F1
#
_cell.length_a   1.000
_cell.length_b   1.000
_cell.length_c   1.000
_cell.angle_alpha   90.00
_cell.angle_beta   90.00
_cell.angle_gamma   90.00
#
_symmetry.space_group_name_H-M   'P 1'
#
loop_
_entity.id
_entity.type
_entity.pdbx_description
1 polymer ?
#
loop_
_entity_poly.entity_id
_entity_poly.type
_entity_poly.pdbx_seq_one_letter_code
_entity_poly.pdbx_strand_id
1 'polypeptide(L)' 'MSVGILGTKLGMTQIFDESGNAIPVTVVQAGPCVVTQVKTAQTDGTIAICL' A
#
# COMPACT_ATOMS: atom_id res chain seq x y z
N MET A 1 1.44 10.01 -11.87
CA MET A 1 0.62 8.84 -11.49
C MET A 1 1.19 8.29 -10.20
N SER A 2 0.39 8.22 -9.14
CA SER A 2 0.76 7.64 -7.86
C SER A 2 0.04 6.30 -7.70
N VAL A 3 0.78 5.22 -7.44
CA VAL A 3 0.24 3.89 -7.13
C VAL A 3 0.06 3.80 -5.62
N GLY A 4 -1.13 3.40 -5.16
CA GLY A 4 -1.47 3.21 -3.75
C GLY A 4 -2.23 1.90 -3.55
N ILE A 5 -2.02 1.26 -2.41
CA ILE A 5 -2.67 0.00 -2.03
C ILE A 5 -3.14 0.07 -0.58
N LEU A 6 -4.29 -0.55 -0.27
CA LEU A 6 -4.76 -0.66 1.10
C LEU A 6 -4.02 -1.80 1.79
N GLY A 7 -3.57 -1.57 3.02
CA GLY A 7 -2.87 -2.59 3.79
C GLY A 7 -3.05 -2.38 5.28
N THR A 8 -3.04 -3.49 6.02
CA THR A 8 -3.08 -3.47 7.48
C THR A 8 -1.67 -3.59 8.03
N LYS A 9 -1.30 -2.74 8.98
CA LYS A 9 -0.04 -2.86 9.72
C LYS A 9 -0.07 -4.12 10.56
N LEU A 10 0.72 -5.13 10.20
CA LEU A 10 0.82 -6.38 10.96
C LEU A 10 1.76 -6.24 12.16
N GLY A 11 2.87 -5.53 11.98
CA GLY A 11 3.88 -5.43 13.03
C GLY A 11 5.19 -4.86 12.53
N MET A 12 6.18 -4.87 13.41
CA MET A 12 7.54 -4.41 13.12
C MET A 12 8.50 -5.57 13.40
N THR A 13 9.43 -5.78 12.49
CA THR A 13 10.49 -6.79 12.61
C THR A 13 11.82 -6.17 12.16
N GLN A 14 12.91 -6.89 12.28
CA GLN A 14 14.21 -6.47 11.77
C GLN A 14 14.75 -7.53 10.82
N ILE A 15 15.31 -7.08 9.71
CA ILE A 15 16.02 -7.92 8.74
C ILE A 15 17.50 -7.56 8.81
N PHE A 16 18.35 -8.57 8.65
CA PHE A 16 19.79 -8.39 8.64
C PHE A 16 20.27 -8.42 7.20
N ASP A 17 21.03 -7.41 6.81
CA ASP A 17 21.67 -7.34 5.50
C ASP A 17 22.90 -8.25 5.46
N GLU A 18 23.44 -8.54 4.27
CA GLU A 18 24.61 -9.42 4.07
C GLU A 18 25.87 -8.91 4.79
N SER A 19 25.93 -7.60 5.06
CA SER A 19 26.99 -6.96 5.84
C SER A 19 26.77 -6.99 7.37
N GLY A 20 25.72 -7.66 7.85
CA GLY A 20 25.40 -7.80 9.28
C GLY A 20 24.63 -6.63 9.89
N ASN A 21 24.19 -5.66 9.08
CA ASN A 21 23.44 -4.50 9.56
C ASN A 21 21.97 -4.87 9.83
N ALA A 22 21.46 -4.50 11.01
CA ALA A 22 20.05 -4.68 11.35
C ALA A 22 19.21 -3.51 10.82
N ILE A 23 18.31 -3.80 9.87
CA ILE A 23 17.38 -2.83 9.29
C ILE A 23 16.00 -3.06 9.91
N PRO A 24 15.45 -2.12 10.69
CA PRO A 24 14.10 -2.21 11.21
C PRO A 24 13.09 -1.99 10.08
N VAL A 25 12.15 -2.91 9.94
CA VAL A 25 11.11 -2.89 8.89
C VAL A 25 9.72 -3.06 9.48
N THR A 26 8.74 -2.40 8.86
CA THR A 26 7.33 -2.58 9.19
C THR A 26 6.71 -3.55 8.19
N VAL A 27 6.11 -4.62 8.69
CA VAL A 27 5.37 -5.58 7.87
C VAL A 27 3.96 -5.05 7.68
N VAL A 28 3.59 -4.81 6.42
CA VAL A 28 2.25 -4.42 6.02
C VAL A 28 1.65 -5.56 5.20
N GLN A 29 0.51 -6.09 5.64
CA GLN A 29 -0.25 -7.02 4.83
C GLN A 29 -1.17 -6.24 3.89
N ALA A 30 -0.81 -6.21 2.62
CA ALA A 30 -1.74 -5.84 1.57
C ALA A 30 -2.58 -7.08 1.21
N GLY A 31 -3.89 -7.04 1.49
CA GLY A 31 -4.85 -8.07 1.07
C GLY A 31 -5.32 -7.84 -0.37
N PRO A 32 -6.25 -8.65 -0.92
CA PRO A 32 -6.74 -8.43 -2.28
C PRO A 32 -7.46 -7.08 -2.34
N CYS A 33 -6.77 -6.06 -2.84
CA CYS A 33 -7.30 -4.72 -3.01
C CYS A 33 -8.09 -4.69 -4.32
N VAL A 34 -9.36 -5.11 -4.23
CA VAL A 34 -10.27 -5.16 -5.37
C VAL A 34 -10.78 -3.74 -5.64
N VAL A 35 -10.52 -3.23 -6.84
CA VAL A 35 -11.01 -1.91 -7.23
C VAL A 35 -12.54 -1.94 -7.29
N THR A 36 -13.19 -1.23 -6.36
CA THR A 36 -14.66 -1.19 -6.26
C THR A 36 -15.26 -0.10 -7.14
N GLN A 37 -14.58 1.03 -7.27
CA GLN A 37 -15.06 2.17 -8.07
C GLN A 37 -13.91 2.96 -8.67
N VAL A 38 -14.04 3.29 -9.95
CA VAL A 38 -13.15 4.23 -10.65
C VAL A 38 -13.95 5.52 -10.88
N LYS A 39 -13.58 6.59 -10.17
CA LYS A 39 -14.19 7.92 -10.34
C LYS A 39 -13.48 8.66 -11.47
N THR A 40 -14.28 9.13 -12.43
CA THR A 40 -13.81 9.91 -13.58
C THR A 40 -14.27 11.36 -13.44
N ALA A 41 -13.48 12.28 -13.99
CA ALA A 41 -13.73 13.72 -13.86
C ALA A 41 -15.08 14.18 -14.45
N GLN A 42 -15.65 13.42 -15.41
CA GLN A 42 -16.95 13.72 -16.02
C GLN A 42 -18.14 13.37 -15.12
N THR A 43 -18.01 12.39 -14.23
CA THR A 43 -19.12 11.88 -13.42
C THR A 43 -19.05 12.36 -11.97
N ASP A 44 -17.84 12.49 -11.42
CA ASP A 44 -17.60 12.77 -9.98
C ASP A 44 -16.74 14.02 -9.73
N GLY A 45 -16.35 14.77 -10.77
CA GLY A 45 -15.58 16.02 -10.65
C GLY A 45 -14.12 15.85 -10.18
N THR A 46 -13.69 14.62 -9.89
CA THR A 46 -12.31 14.27 -9.46
C THR A 46 -11.90 12.90 -9.99
N ILE A 47 -10.59 12.71 -10.19
CA ILE A 47 -10.01 11.43 -10.64
C ILE A 47 -9.51 10.68 -9.40
N ALA A 48 -10.19 9.61 -9.02
CA ALA A 48 -9.84 8.80 -7.86
C ALA A 48 -10.17 7.32 -8.08
N ILE A 49 -9.38 6.43 -7.48
CA ILE A 49 -9.58 4.99 -7.52
C ILE A 49 -9.91 4.55 -6.10
N CYS A 50 -11.09 3.97 -5.90
CA CYS A 50 -11.50 3.39 -4.62
C CYS A 50 -11.18 1.90 -4.62
N LEU A 51 -10.30 1.50 -3.70
CA LEU A 51 -9.93 0.11 -3.41
C LEU A 51 -10.74 -0.41 -2.21
#